data_AF-A0A242K3Y5-F1
#
_entry.id   AF-A0A242K3Y5-F1
#
_cell.length_a   1.000
_cell.length_b   1.000
_cell.length_c   1.000
_cell.angle_alpha   90.00
_cell.angle_beta   90.00
_cell.angle_gamma   90.00
#
_symmetry.space_group_name_H-M   'P 1'
#
loop_
_entity.id
_entity.type
_entity.pdbx_description
1 polymer ?
#
loop_
_entity_poly.entity_id
_entity_poly.type
_entity_poly.pdbx_seq_one_letter_code
_entity_poly.pdbx_strand_id
1 'polypeptide(L)'
;MVQDVVPDLLESIESQFDIRASNSTNLKKAVAMLKENKATYLDVNGFAIEVGDILADVLSKNLAAASLPDGKMHYNIADRLLNPTMKKNHDLISGFAYDVQTQLNQNANLRLKAQVPELNQDRIDGIVNRVSSEDDFEAIKWILDDPIVNFSQSIVDDSIEKNASFQSRSGLKPKIIRRVSGHACKWCQNLAGSYDYEDAPDDIYRRHERCRCTVEYDPGDGRKQDVWSKFWRNSKKKEEKENRKNLNAKDDKTLRIEALKRRIRDINIKTATPRELISIGEQVNDLYKIDSLLGDKEKLTEIFSNFRTMSGKIPKETWYNRSNKTVKAQLEKAFSYYPKDWADLLEQNNKKLFAGKTNRGFFSGELRNASGRQLLRGARPGEGLSIYADGTRKTTAYHEIGHLVEHLNPDLLRISKEFVAYRTEGEAKTSLTEIFPNFGYRYSEYTKRDNFISPYIGKEYQYASEVLSMGLESIYEPGNGQLFEISKDDVWFYKSIADDPEYLNLIIGMLLKG
;
A
#
# COMPACT_ATOMS: atom_id res chain seq x y z
N MET A 1 32.84 28.75 -53.43
CA MET A 1 31.81 28.67 -52.38
C MET A 1 31.32 27.24 -52.38
N VAL A 2 31.60 26.49 -51.31
CA VAL A 2 31.02 25.16 -51.13
C VAL A 2 29.54 25.38 -50.83
N GLN A 3 28.65 24.78 -51.63
CA GLN A 3 27.20 24.88 -51.42
C GLN A 3 26.88 24.23 -50.07
N ASP A 4 26.17 24.94 -49.20
CA ASP A 4 25.69 24.38 -47.94
C ASP A 4 24.62 23.33 -48.26
N VAL A 5 24.98 22.05 -48.13
CA VAL A 5 24.10 20.92 -48.44
C VAL A 5 23.02 20.69 -47.36
N VAL A 6 23.18 21.30 -46.18
CA VAL A 6 22.34 21.03 -45.00
C VAL A 6 20.87 21.41 -45.20
N PRO A 7 20.51 22.59 -45.75
CA PRO A 7 19.10 22.98 -45.88
C PRO A 7 18.29 22.01 -46.75
N ASP A 8 18.82 21.65 -47.92
CA ASP A 8 18.16 20.76 -48.87
C ASP A 8 18.02 19.33 -48.29
N LEU A 9 19.05 18.86 -47.59
CA LEU A 9 19.02 17.56 -46.90
C LEU A 9 17.99 17.54 -45.77
N LEU A 10 17.95 18.59 -44.95
CA LEU A 10 17.01 18.68 -43.84
C LEU A 10 15.57 18.70 -44.34
N GLU A 11 15.27 19.49 -45.37
CA GLU A 11 13.93 19.56 -45.97
C GLU A 11 13.50 18.19 -46.54
N SER A 12 14.40 17.50 -47.25
CA SER A 12 14.13 16.15 -47.77
C SER A 12 13.86 15.14 -46.64
N ILE A 13 14.66 15.18 -45.57
CA ILE A 13 14.50 14.30 -44.41
C ILE A 13 13.16 14.57 -43.71
N GLU A 14 12.84 15.82 -43.42
CA GLU A 14 11.59 16.18 -42.74
C GLU A 14 10.36 15.81 -43.57
N SER A 15 10.37 16.10 -44.87
CA SER A 15 9.26 15.77 -45.76
C SER A 15 9.05 14.26 -45.88
N GLN A 16 10.12 13.47 -46.04
CA GLN A 16 10.00 12.02 -46.15
C GLN A 16 9.55 11.38 -44.84
N PHE A 17 10.05 11.91 -43.71
CA PHE A 17 9.62 11.49 -42.38
C PHE A 17 8.11 11.72 -42.20
N ASP A 18 7.60 12.91 -42.51
CA ASP A 18 6.19 13.25 -42.32
C ASP A 18 5.26 12.39 -43.20
N ILE A 19 5.65 12.16 -44.46
CA ILE A 19 4.91 11.27 -45.37
C ILE A 19 4.83 9.85 -44.80
N ARG A 20 5.95 9.31 -44.31
CA ARG A 20 5.98 7.94 -43.79
C ARG A 20 5.26 7.82 -42.46
N ALA A 21 5.45 8.77 -41.56
CA ALA A 21 4.74 8.82 -40.28
C ALA A 21 3.22 8.90 -40.49
N SER A 22 2.76 9.74 -41.42
CA SER A 22 1.33 9.85 -41.76
C SER A 22 0.73 8.58 -42.36
N ASN A 23 1.56 7.72 -42.97
CA ASN A 23 1.14 6.50 -43.63
C ASN A 23 1.32 5.24 -42.78
N SER A 24 2.11 5.30 -41.70
CA SER A 24 2.37 4.15 -40.83
C SER A 24 1.09 3.60 -40.21
N THR A 25 0.88 2.30 -40.40
CA THR A 25 -0.23 1.55 -39.80
C THR A 25 -0.07 1.43 -38.29
N ASN A 26 1.16 1.29 -37.81
CA ASN A 26 1.47 1.18 -36.39
C ASN A 26 1.18 2.48 -35.64
N LEU A 27 1.60 3.63 -36.18
CA LEU A 27 1.28 4.93 -35.58
C LEU A 27 -0.23 5.19 -35.59
N LYS A 28 -0.93 4.88 -36.69
CA LYS A 28 -2.40 4.99 -36.77
C LYS A 28 -3.11 4.11 -35.74
N LYS A 29 -2.62 2.90 -35.52
CA LYS A 29 -3.16 1.97 -34.52
C LYS A 29 -2.97 2.51 -33.09
N ALA A 30 -1.78 3.04 -32.78
CA ALA A 30 -1.52 3.66 -31.47
C ALA A 30 -2.46 4.86 -31.20
N VAL A 31 -2.65 5.72 -32.20
CA VAL A 31 -3.60 6.85 -32.12
C VAL A 31 -5.05 6.38 -32.00
N ALA A 32 -5.42 5.26 -32.65
CA ALA A 32 -6.75 4.67 -32.48
C ALA A 32 -6.98 4.15 -31.04
N MET A 33 -6.00 3.46 -30.47
CA MET A 33 -6.04 3.01 -29.06
C MET A 33 -6.19 4.18 -28.08
N LEU A 34 -5.51 5.30 -28.36
CA LEU A 34 -5.66 6.53 -27.59
C LEU A 34 -7.09 7.07 -27.71
N LYS A 35 -7.66 7.15 -28.93
CA LYS A 35 -9.06 7.58 -29.13
C LYS A 35 -10.09 6.69 -28.43
N GLU A 36 -9.79 5.40 -28.29
CA GLU A 36 -10.64 4.44 -27.59
C GLU A 36 -10.46 4.45 -26.06
N ASN A 37 -9.60 5.32 -25.51
CA ASN A 37 -9.23 5.36 -24.08
C ASN A 37 -8.64 4.04 -23.55
N LYS A 38 -7.95 3.28 -24.41
CA LYS A 38 -7.33 1.99 -24.07
C LYS A 38 -5.80 2.00 -24.18
N ALA A 39 -5.22 3.12 -24.61
CA ALA A 39 -3.77 3.23 -24.77
C ALA A 39 -3.04 3.13 -23.42
N THR A 40 -1.86 2.51 -23.47
CA THR A 40 -0.96 2.30 -22.34
C THR A 40 0.47 2.70 -22.73
N TYR A 41 1.41 2.67 -21.79
CA TYR A 41 2.82 2.91 -22.12
C TYR A 41 3.44 1.84 -23.03
N LEU A 42 2.79 0.69 -23.21
CA LEU A 42 3.18 -0.26 -24.26
C LEU A 42 2.92 0.31 -25.66
N ASP A 43 1.79 1.00 -25.85
CA ASP A 43 1.46 1.67 -27.09
C ASP A 43 2.39 2.86 -27.33
N VAL A 44 2.76 3.60 -26.27
CA VAL A 44 3.75 4.69 -26.34
C VAL A 44 5.12 4.16 -26.74
N ASN A 45 5.59 3.05 -26.15
CA ASN A 45 6.86 2.44 -26.54
C ASN A 45 6.81 1.90 -27.98
N GLY A 46 5.70 1.29 -28.41
CA GLY A 46 5.52 0.87 -29.81
C GLY A 46 5.53 2.05 -30.78
N PHE A 47 4.88 3.16 -30.41
CA PHE A 47 4.90 4.42 -31.16
C PHE A 47 6.32 4.99 -31.26
N ALA A 48 7.08 5.00 -30.16
CA ALA A 48 8.45 5.49 -30.11
C ALA A 48 9.41 4.66 -30.97
N ILE A 49 9.30 3.33 -30.95
CA ILE A 49 10.08 2.44 -31.81
C ILE A 49 9.80 2.78 -33.28
N GLU A 50 8.53 2.85 -33.68
CA GLU A 50 8.14 3.14 -35.06
C GLU A 50 8.61 4.53 -35.52
N VAL A 51 8.49 5.56 -34.68
CA VAL A 51 9.01 6.90 -34.96
C VAL A 51 10.53 6.91 -35.10
N GLY A 52 11.25 6.16 -34.25
CA GLY A 52 12.69 5.96 -34.34
C GLY A 52 13.11 5.25 -35.63
N ASP A 53 12.45 4.13 -35.96
CA ASP A 53 12.72 3.33 -37.15
C ASP A 53 12.48 4.14 -38.44
N ILE A 54 11.40 4.93 -38.50
CA ILE A 54 11.13 5.81 -39.63
C ILE A 54 12.24 6.86 -39.78
N LEU A 55 12.65 7.51 -38.68
CA LEU A 55 13.73 8.51 -38.75
C LEU A 55 15.06 7.87 -39.17
N ALA A 56 15.43 6.74 -38.59
CA ALA A 56 16.63 5.98 -38.94
C ALA A 56 16.65 5.58 -40.43
N ASP A 57 15.54 5.06 -40.95
CA ASP A 57 15.44 4.67 -42.36
C ASP A 57 15.45 5.89 -43.31
N VAL A 58 14.89 7.03 -42.89
CA VAL A 58 14.97 8.28 -43.69
C VAL A 58 16.38 8.85 -43.68
N LEU A 59 17.05 8.89 -42.52
CA LEU A 59 18.44 9.34 -42.41
C LEU A 59 19.37 8.45 -43.25
N SER A 60 19.24 7.13 -43.16
CA SER A 60 20.11 6.19 -43.88
C SER A 60 19.95 6.26 -45.41
N LYS A 61 18.75 6.63 -45.89
CA LYS A 61 18.43 6.81 -47.32
C LYS A 61 18.90 8.13 -47.91
N ASN A 62 18.87 9.20 -47.11
CA ASN A 62 19.25 10.53 -47.58
C ASN A 62 20.74 10.83 -47.34
N LEU A 63 21.39 10.12 -46.40
CA LEU A 63 22.79 10.31 -46.06
C LEU A 63 23.67 9.17 -46.62
N ALA A 64 24.58 9.54 -47.50
CA ALA A 64 25.64 8.69 -48.03
C ALA A 64 26.95 9.49 -48.09
N ALA A 65 28.11 8.83 -48.17
CA ALA A 65 29.39 9.54 -48.34
C ALA A 65 29.35 10.54 -49.52
N ALA A 66 28.65 10.21 -50.61
CA ALA A 66 28.51 11.08 -51.78
C ALA A 66 27.67 12.34 -51.54
N SER A 67 26.82 12.37 -50.52
CA SER A 67 26.00 13.54 -50.18
C SER A 67 26.68 14.47 -49.17
N LEU A 68 27.89 14.13 -48.72
CA LEU A 68 28.64 14.85 -47.69
C LEU A 68 29.93 15.45 -48.28
N PRO A 69 30.38 16.61 -47.78
CA PRO A 69 31.69 17.16 -48.15
C PRO A 69 32.80 16.16 -47.84
N ASP A 70 33.65 15.89 -48.82
CA ASP A 70 34.81 14.99 -48.71
C ASP A 70 34.50 13.59 -48.17
N GLY A 71 33.23 13.13 -48.26
CA GLY A 71 32.80 11.84 -47.71
C GLY A 71 32.66 11.80 -46.19
N LYS A 72 32.86 12.93 -45.50
CA LYS A 72 32.92 13.03 -44.04
C LYS A 72 31.70 13.75 -43.46
N MET A 73 31.18 13.20 -42.36
CA MET A 73 30.17 13.89 -41.56
C MET A 73 30.84 14.91 -40.63
N HIS A 74 30.86 16.18 -41.01
CA HIS A 74 31.37 17.24 -40.14
C HIS A 74 30.41 17.53 -38.98
N TYR A 75 30.95 17.90 -37.81
CA TYR A 75 30.17 18.21 -36.61
C TYR A 75 29.05 19.24 -36.87
N ASN A 76 29.35 20.32 -37.60
CA ASN A 76 28.36 21.35 -37.93
C ASN A 76 27.22 20.85 -38.83
N ILE A 77 27.48 19.88 -39.70
CA ILE A 77 26.48 19.24 -40.56
C ILE A 77 25.62 18.30 -39.72
N ALA A 78 26.26 17.44 -38.91
CA ALA A 78 25.58 16.52 -38.00
C ALA A 78 24.68 17.27 -37.01
N ASP A 79 25.20 18.31 -36.36
CA ASP A 79 24.48 19.13 -35.37
C ASP A 79 23.21 19.76 -35.97
N ARG A 80 23.34 20.39 -37.15
CA ARG A 80 22.23 21.07 -37.83
C ARG A 80 21.18 20.11 -38.42
N LEU A 81 21.54 18.85 -38.67
CA LEU A 81 20.61 17.83 -39.14
C LEU A 81 19.92 17.09 -37.99
N LEU A 82 20.71 16.65 -37.01
CA LEU A 82 20.22 15.77 -35.94
C LEU A 82 19.47 16.53 -34.85
N ASN A 83 19.89 17.75 -34.48
CA ASN A 83 19.17 18.50 -33.44
C ASN A 83 17.70 18.76 -33.81
N PRO A 84 17.37 19.33 -34.98
CA PRO A 84 15.98 19.58 -35.34
C PRO A 84 15.16 18.30 -35.46
N THR A 85 15.71 17.27 -36.10
CA THR A 85 15.00 16.00 -36.37
C THR A 85 14.76 15.19 -35.09
N MET A 86 15.78 15.07 -34.22
CA MET A 86 15.64 14.38 -32.94
C MET A 86 14.76 15.14 -31.95
N LYS A 87 14.79 16.49 -31.98
CA LYS A 87 13.85 17.32 -31.22
C LYS A 87 12.42 17.12 -31.68
N LYS A 88 12.17 17.08 -33.00
CA LYS A 88 10.84 16.76 -33.54
C LYS A 88 10.36 15.37 -33.08
N ASN A 89 11.24 14.37 -33.08
CA ASN A 89 10.92 13.04 -32.53
C ASN A 89 10.58 13.09 -31.04
N HIS A 90 11.38 13.81 -30.24
CA HIS A 90 11.09 14.03 -28.82
C HIS A 90 9.70 14.64 -28.63
N ASP A 91 9.37 15.69 -29.37
CA ASP A 91 8.10 16.40 -29.22
C ASP A 91 6.90 15.53 -29.63
N LEU A 92 7.04 14.70 -30.67
CA LEU A 92 6.01 13.75 -31.08
C LEU A 92 5.78 12.65 -30.03
N ILE A 93 6.87 12.03 -29.55
CA ILE A 93 6.79 10.91 -28.60
C ILE A 93 6.32 11.40 -27.24
N SER A 94 6.89 12.49 -26.74
CA SER A 94 6.51 13.07 -25.44
C SER A 94 5.09 13.65 -25.47
N GLY A 95 4.64 14.20 -26.60
CA GLY A 95 3.26 14.63 -26.81
C GLY A 95 2.27 13.45 -26.76
N PHE A 96 2.58 12.35 -27.47
CA PHE A 96 1.74 11.14 -27.41
C PHE A 96 1.74 10.52 -26.01
N ALA A 97 2.90 10.47 -25.34
CA ALA A 97 3.03 10.02 -23.96
C ALA A 97 2.21 10.88 -23.00
N TYR A 98 2.20 12.21 -23.18
CA TYR A 98 1.41 13.14 -22.40
C TYR A 98 -0.09 12.84 -22.50
N ASP A 99 -0.59 12.58 -23.71
CA ASP A 99 -2.01 12.26 -23.92
C ASP A 99 -2.38 10.91 -23.28
N VAL A 100 -1.56 9.88 -23.47
CA VAL A 100 -1.76 8.56 -22.84
C VAL A 100 -1.72 8.68 -21.32
N GLN A 101 -0.73 9.37 -20.76
CA GLN A 101 -0.61 9.58 -19.32
C GLN A 101 -1.79 10.36 -18.76
N THR A 102 -2.29 11.36 -19.49
CA THR A 102 -3.48 12.11 -19.10
C THR A 102 -4.69 11.19 -19.01
N GLN A 103 -4.87 10.28 -19.97
CA GLN A 103 -5.94 9.27 -19.91
C GLN A 103 -5.75 8.29 -18.77
N LEU A 104 -4.53 7.79 -18.54
CA LEU A 104 -4.22 6.90 -17.41
C LEU A 104 -4.53 7.57 -16.08
N ASN A 105 -4.15 8.83 -15.90
CA ASN A 105 -4.48 9.62 -14.72
C ASN A 105 -6.00 9.78 -14.56
N GLN A 106 -6.71 10.13 -15.63
CA GLN A 106 -8.18 10.27 -15.60
C GLN A 106 -8.87 8.94 -15.26
N ASN A 107 -8.44 7.83 -15.85
CA ASN A 107 -8.95 6.49 -15.60
C ASN A 107 -8.71 6.04 -14.15
N ALA A 108 -7.59 6.47 -13.56
CA ALA A 108 -7.24 6.29 -12.15
C ALA A 108 -7.90 7.32 -11.21
N ASN A 109 -8.77 8.20 -11.71
CA ASN A 109 -9.37 9.33 -10.98
C ASN A 109 -8.35 10.29 -10.34
N LEU A 110 -7.15 10.36 -10.91
CA LEU A 110 -6.12 11.31 -10.54
C LEU A 110 -6.34 12.63 -11.28
N ARG A 111 -6.54 13.71 -10.53
CA ARG A 111 -6.58 15.08 -11.06
C ARG A 111 -5.15 15.63 -11.26
N LEU A 112 -4.28 14.83 -11.85
CA LEU A 112 -2.89 15.18 -12.12
C LEU A 112 -2.71 15.48 -13.61
N LYS A 113 -2.07 16.62 -13.89
CA LYS A 113 -1.61 16.92 -15.24
C LYS A 113 -0.44 15.99 -15.56
N ALA A 114 -0.44 15.40 -16.75
CA ALA A 114 0.72 14.68 -17.25
C ALA A 114 1.93 15.62 -17.31
N GLN A 115 3.10 15.08 -17.04
CA GLN A 115 4.38 15.78 -17.12
C GLN A 115 5.05 15.41 -18.44
N VAL A 116 5.79 16.36 -19.00
CA VAL A 116 6.60 16.18 -20.20
C VAL A 116 8.06 16.12 -19.75
N PRO A 117 8.85 15.12 -20.17
CA PRO A 117 10.28 15.09 -19.87
C PRO A 117 11.01 16.24 -20.58
N GLU A 118 12.17 16.60 -20.06
CA GLU A 118 13.05 17.56 -20.73
C GLU A 118 13.83 16.83 -21.83
N LEU A 119 14.12 17.53 -22.93
CA LEU A 119 14.94 16.98 -24.01
C LEU A 119 16.34 16.65 -23.47
N ASN A 120 16.76 15.40 -23.62
CA ASN A 120 18.09 14.97 -23.23
C ASN A 120 19.13 15.42 -24.28
N GLN A 121 19.57 16.68 -24.16
CA GLN A 121 20.53 17.28 -25.09
C GLN A 121 21.87 16.55 -25.08
N ASP A 122 22.35 16.10 -23.91
CA ASP A 122 23.62 15.38 -23.77
C ASP A 122 23.67 14.11 -24.64
N ARG A 123 22.54 13.40 -24.79
CA ARG A 123 22.45 12.22 -25.68
C ARG A 123 22.53 12.62 -27.16
N ILE A 124 21.88 13.70 -27.55
CA ILE A 124 21.95 14.21 -28.93
C ILE A 124 23.38 14.63 -29.24
N ASP A 125 23.99 15.42 -28.35
CA ASP A 125 25.37 15.87 -28.49
C ASP A 125 26.34 14.69 -28.56
N GLY A 126 26.11 13.63 -27.78
CA GLY A 126 26.87 12.38 -27.85
C GLY A 126 26.79 11.69 -29.22
N ILE A 127 25.59 11.62 -29.81
CA ILE A 127 25.38 11.05 -31.14
C ILE A 127 26.01 11.93 -32.22
N VAL A 128 25.85 13.25 -32.14
CA VAL A 128 26.46 14.24 -33.05
C VAL A 128 27.99 14.14 -33.01
N ASN A 129 28.58 14.08 -31.81
CA ASN A 129 30.02 13.91 -31.64
C ASN A 129 30.51 12.58 -32.20
N ARG A 130 29.77 11.49 -31.99
CA ARG A 130 30.19 10.16 -32.43
C ARG A 130 30.08 9.98 -33.94
N VAL A 131 29.00 10.46 -34.58
CA VAL A 131 28.83 10.34 -36.04
C VAL A 131 29.85 11.21 -36.80
N SER A 132 30.39 12.25 -36.17
CA SER A 132 31.37 13.16 -36.76
C SER A 132 32.83 12.81 -36.45
N SER A 133 33.10 11.71 -35.76
CA SER A 133 34.44 11.38 -35.28
C SER A 133 35.34 10.69 -36.31
N GLU A 134 34.75 9.97 -37.28
CA GLU A 134 35.50 9.23 -38.30
C GLU A 134 35.69 10.06 -39.58
N ASP A 135 36.75 9.77 -40.34
CA ASP A 135 36.98 10.40 -41.64
C ASP A 135 36.08 9.83 -42.74
N ASP A 136 35.72 8.55 -42.65
CA ASP A 136 34.78 7.87 -43.55
C ASP A 136 33.41 7.73 -42.89
N PHE A 137 32.40 8.38 -43.47
CA PHE A 137 31.03 8.29 -42.97
C PHE A 137 30.46 6.87 -43.01
N GLU A 138 30.82 6.05 -43.99
CA GLU A 138 30.25 4.70 -44.12
C GLU A 138 30.70 3.78 -42.97
N ALA A 139 31.89 4.03 -42.39
CA ALA A 139 32.37 3.31 -41.23
C ALA A 139 31.55 3.59 -39.95
N ILE A 140 30.90 4.76 -39.86
CA ILE A 140 30.17 5.21 -38.67
C ILE A 140 28.67 5.39 -38.86
N LYS A 141 28.17 5.15 -40.08
CA LYS A 141 26.76 5.29 -40.47
C LYS A 141 25.78 4.55 -39.55
N TRP A 142 26.20 3.44 -38.96
CA TRP A 142 25.39 2.62 -38.03
C TRP A 142 24.89 3.41 -36.80
N ILE A 143 25.54 4.52 -36.45
CA ILE A 143 25.10 5.41 -35.36
C ILE A 143 23.72 6.03 -35.63
N LEU A 144 23.35 6.18 -36.90
CA LEU A 144 22.07 6.74 -37.33
C LEU A 144 20.94 5.70 -37.42
N ASP A 145 21.20 4.46 -36.97
CA ASP A 145 20.25 3.35 -37.00
C ASP A 145 19.71 3.03 -35.59
N ASP A 146 20.07 1.88 -34.99
CA ASP A 146 19.58 1.46 -33.67
C ASP A 146 19.75 2.52 -32.55
N PRO A 147 20.82 3.34 -32.51
CA PRO A 147 20.92 4.39 -31.49
C PRO A 147 19.83 5.46 -31.58
N ILE A 148 19.30 5.76 -32.78
CA ILE A 148 18.16 6.68 -32.95
C ILE A 148 16.89 6.05 -32.37
N VAL A 149 16.68 4.76 -32.60
CA VAL A 149 15.56 4.00 -32.02
C VAL A 149 15.69 3.94 -30.49
N ASN A 150 16.89 3.71 -29.97
CA ASN A 150 17.16 3.69 -28.54
C ASN A 150 16.90 5.05 -27.89
N PHE A 151 17.30 6.14 -28.56
CA PHE A 151 16.95 7.50 -28.14
C PHE A 151 15.44 7.69 -28.08
N SER A 152 14.70 7.31 -29.12
CA SER A 152 13.24 7.36 -29.11
C SER A 152 12.60 6.59 -27.95
N GLN A 153 13.08 5.38 -27.66
CA GLN A 153 12.59 4.59 -26.52
C GLN A 153 12.91 5.25 -25.18
N SER A 154 14.08 5.89 -25.06
CA SER A 154 14.45 6.55 -23.82
C SER A 154 13.56 7.73 -23.45
N ILE A 155 12.98 8.43 -24.45
CA ILE A 155 12.00 9.49 -24.20
C ILE A 155 10.75 8.94 -23.48
N VAL A 156 10.40 7.68 -23.74
CA VAL A 156 9.29 7.00 -23.05
C VAL A 156 9.67 6.72 -21.60
N ASP A 157 10.88 6.22 -21.35
CA ASP A 157 11.35 5.97 -19.99
C ASP A 157 11.45 7.27 -19.20
N ASP A 158 12.01 8.34 -19.80
CA ASP A 158 12.10 9.67 -19.20
C ASP A 158 10.70 10.25 -18.90
N SER A 159 9.72 9.99 -19.78
CA SER A 159 8.32 10.35 -19.54
C SER A 159 7.73 9.61 -18.35
N ILE A 160 7.98 8.30 -18.23
CA ILE A 160 7.52 7.49 -17.10
C ILE A 160 8.18 7.98 -15.82
N GLU A 161 9.49 8.19 -15.82
CA GLU A 161 10.26 8.66 -14.66
C GLU A 161 9.75 10.02 -14.18
N LYS A 162 9.58 11.00 -15.09
CA LYS A 162 9.09 12.34 -14.73
C LYS A 162 7.69 12.29 -14.13
N ASN A 163 6.80 11.46 -14.69
CA ASN A 163 5.42 11.31 -14.20
C ASN A 163 5.35 10.53 -12.88
N ALA A 164 6.11 9.45 -12.75
CA ALA A 164 6.19 8.67 -11.52
C ALA A 164 6.79 9.48 -10.37
N SER A 165 7.87 10.23 -10.63
CA SER A 165 8.46 11.17 -9.68
C SER A 165 7.48 12.26 -9.25
N PHE A 166 6.76 12.85 -10.20
CA PHE A 166 5.75 13.88 -9.89
C PHE A 166 4.59 13.31 -9.06
N GLN A 167 4.14 12.11 -9.42
CA GLN A 167 3.09 11.41 -8.70
C GLN A 167 3.53 11.04 -7.27
N SER A 168 4.73 10.48 -7.11
CA SER A 168 5.33 10.17 -5.80
C SER A 168 5.50 11.41 -4.92
N ARG A 169 6.05 12.51 -5.47
CA ARG A 169 6.14 13.80 -4.76
C ARG A 169 4.78 14.40 -4.40
N SER A 170 3.71 13.98 -5.08
CA SER A 170 2.33 14.34 -4.76
C SER A 170 1.72 13.43 -3.67
N GLY A 171 2.54 12.58 -3.04
CA GLY A 171 2.16 11.65 -1.99
C GLY A 171 1.46 10.39 -2.52
N LEU A 172 1.51 10.06 -3.80
CA LEU A 172 0.87 8.84 -4.32
C LEU A 172 1.92 7.73 -4.48
N LYS A 173 1.51 6.46 -4.55
CA LYS A 173 2.42 5.33 -4.82
C LYS A 173 2.21 4.75 -6.21
N PRO A 174 2.85 5.32 -7.25
CA PRO A 174 2.83 4.70 -8.58
C PRO A 174 3.68 3.43 -8.58
N LYS A 175 3.35 2.51 -9.48
CA LYS A 175 4.14 1.30 -9.72
C LYS A 175 4.82 1.36 -11.07
N ILE A 176 6.06 0.87 -11.11
CA ILE A 176 6.82 0.64 -12.33
C ILE A 176 6.84 -0.86 -12.60
N ILE A 177 6.51 -1.27 -13.82
CA ILE A 177 6.58 -2.68 -14.22
C ILE A 177 7.58 -2.79 -15.36
N ARG A 178 8.69 -3.49 -15.16
CA ARG A 178 9.67 -3.76 -16.22
C ARG A 178 9.45 -5.16 -16.78
N ARG A 179 9.18 -5.25 -18.09
CA ARG A 179 9.02 -6.53 -18.81
C ARG A 179 10.18 -6.75 -19.76
N VAL A 180 10.72 -7.97 -19.72
CA VAL A 180 11.82 -8.39 -20.59
C VAL A 180 11.30 -8.95 -21.91
N SER A 181 12.04 -8.67 -22.99
CA SER A 181 11.83 -9.31 -24.29
C SER A 181 12.42 -10.73 -24.30
N GLY A 182 11.97 -11.58 -25.23
CA GLY A 182 12.31 -13.02 -25.25
C GLY A 182 13.80 -13.38 -25.34
N HIS A 183 14.68 -12.45 -25.73
CA HIS A 183 16.14 -12.63 -25.81
C HIS A 183 16.90 -11.65 -24.89
N ALA A 184 16.30 -11.21 -23.79
CA ALA A 184 16.91 -10.22 -22.89
C ALA A 184 18.19 -10.73 -22.21
N CYS A 185 19.19 -9.85 -22.05
CA CYS A 185 20.43 -10.16 -21.33
C CYS A 185 20.19 -10.39 -19.83
N LYS A 186 21.16 -11.02 -19.14
CA LYS A 186 21.08 -11.30 -17.70
C LYS A 186 20.79 -10.06 -16.84
N TRP A 187 21.39 -8.92 -17.19
CA TRP A 187 21.14 -7.67 -16.47
C TRP A 187 19.67 -7.23 -16.60
N CYS A 188 19.09 -7.26 -17.81
CA CYS A 188 17.67 -6.97 -18.00
C CYS A 188 16.73 -7.98 -17.32
N GLN A 189 17.10 -9.26 -17.30
CA GLN A 189 16.33 -10.30 -16.60
C GLN A 189 16.27 -10.04 -15.09
N ASN A 190 17.37 -9.58 -14.49
CA ASN A 190 17.43 -9.26 -13.07
C ASN A 190 16.60 -8.02 -12.70
N LEU A 191 16.41 -7.09 -13.64
CA LEU A 191 15.57 -5.90 -13.43
C LEU A 191 14.08 -6.15 -13.71
N ALA A 192 13.72 -7.31 -14.25
CA ALA A 192 12.34 -7.64 -14.56
C ALA A 192 11.51 -7.78 -13.28
N GLY A 193 10.35 -7.13 -13.22
CA GLY A 193 9.53 -7.14 -12.01
C GLY A 193 8.52 -6.01 -11.96
N SER A 194 7.72 -6.01 -10.91
CA SER A 194 6.81 -4.93 -10.54
C SER A 194 7.31 -4.33 -9.24
N TYR A 195 7.55 -3.03 -9.24
CA TYR A 195 8.15 -2.29 -8.14
C TYR A 195 7.24 -1.12 -7.76
N ASP A 196 7.09 -0.88 -6.47
CA ASP A 196 6.64 0.45 -6.02
C ASP A 196 7.75 1.46 -6.37
N TYR A 197 7.38 2.65 -6.86
CA TYR A 197 8.36 3.62 -7.39
C TYR A 197 9.49 3.96 -6.40
N GLU A 198 9.18 4.03 -5.10
CA GLU A 198 10.15 4.32 -4.04
C GLU A 198 11.17 3.20 -3.80
N ASP A 199 10.80 1.96 -4.13
CA ASP A 199 11.61 0.75 -3.90
C ASP A 199 12.23 0.22 -5.21
N ALA A 200 12.03 0.93 -6.32
CA ALA A 200 12.54 0.53 -7.62
C ALA A 200 14.07 0.75 -7.70
N PRO A 201 14.83 -0.18 -8.31
CA PRO A 201 16.26 0.00 -8.53
C PRO A 201 16.57 1.28 -9.33
N ASP A 202 17.64 2.01 -8.98
CA ASP A 202 18.07 3.22 -9.68
C ASP A 202 18.30 3.00 -11.19
N ASP A 203 18.63 1.78 -11.60
CA ASP A 203 18.89 1.40 -12.98
C ASP A 203 17.65 0.89 -13.75
N ILE A 204 16.44 0.98 -13.15
CA ILE A 204 15.19 0.51 -13.75
C ILE A 204 14.80 1.21 -15.05
N TYR A 205 15.28 2.42 -15.30
CA TYR A 205 15.06 3.16 -16.55
C TYR A 205 16.22 3.03 -17.55
N ARG A 206 17.35 2.44 -17.12
CA ARG A 206 18.51 2.32 -18.00
C ARG A 206 18.28 1.29 -19.09
N ARG A 207 18.88 1.54 -20.26
CA ARG A 207 18.90 0.65 -21.42
C ARG A 207 20.35 0.37 -21.83
N HIS A 208 20.60 -0.86 -22.23
CA HIS A 208 21.80 -1.21 -22.98
C HIS A 208 21.52 -1.10 -24.49
N GLU A 209 22.59 -1.21 -25.30
CA GLU A 209 22.49 -1.23 -26.77
C GLU A 209 21.50 -2.32 -27.25
N ARG A 210 20.64 -2.01 -28.22
CA ARG A 210 19.61 -2.92 -28.78
C ARG A 210 18.59 -3.47 -27.77
N CYS A 211 18.39 -2.81 -26.62
CA CYS A 211 17.41 -3.25 -25.63
C CYS A 211 15.97 -2.98 -26.08
N ARG A 212 15.17 -4.05 -26.24
CA ARG A 212 13.72 -3.97 -26.56
C ARG A 212 12.80 -4.30 -25.36
N CYS A 213 13.32 -4.24 -24.14
CA CYS A 213 12.52 -4.41 -22.93
C CYS A 213 11.56 -3.21 -22.75
N THR A 214 10.43 -3.41 -22.09
CA THR A 214 9.45 -2.35 -21.85
C THR A 214 9.41 -1.97 -20.37
N VAL A 215 9.19 -0.68 -20.13
CA VAL A 215 8.87 -0.14 -18.81
C VAL A 215 7.42 0.35 -18.90
N GLU A 216 6.59 -0.11 -17.97
CA GLU A 216 5.19 0.26 -17.84
C GLU A 216 4.99 1.07 -16.57
N TYR A 217 3.93 1.87 -16.59
CA TYR A 217 3.52 2.75 -15.50
C TYR A 217 2.09 2.43 -15.08
N ASP A 218 1.91 2.14 -13.80
CA ASP A 218 0.59 2.01 -13.18
C ASP A 218 0.37 3.18 -12.19
N PRO A 219 -0.55 4.12 -12.50
CA PRO A 219 -0.90 5.24 -11.63
C PRO A 219 -1.56 4.83 -10.30
N GLY A 220 -1.94 3.57 -10.11
CA GLY A 220 -2.62 3.12 -8.89
C GLY A 220 -4.05 3.65 -8.75
N ASP A 221 -4.60 3.65 -7.53
CA ASP A 221 -6.02 3.96 -7.24
C ASP A 221 -6.25 5.37 -6.64
N GLY A 222 -5.24 6.24 -6.68
CA GLY A 222 -5.36 7.63 -6.23
C GLY A 222 -5.33 7.86 -4.72
N ARG A 223 -4.89 6.86 -3.94
CA ARG A 223 -4.60 7.00 -2.50
C ARG A 223 -3.42 7.93 -2.26
N LYS A 224 -3.67 9.05 -1.56
CA LYS A 224 -2.67 10.08 -1.26
C LYS A 224 -2.16 9.97 0.16
N GLN A 225 -0.86 9.84 0.34
CA GLN A 225 -0.15 10.00 1.59
C GLN A 225 -0.14 11.47 2.02
N ASP A 226 -0.59 11.69 3.24
CA ASP A 226 -0.50 12.97 3.92
C ASP A 226 0.95 13.17 4.42
N VAL A 227 1.57 14.29 4.05
CA VAL A 227 3.02 14.54 4.26
C VAL A 227 3.40 14.66 5.74
N TRP A 228 2.47 15.13 6.59
CA TRP A 228 2.73 15.34 8.01
C TRP A 228 2.41 14.13 8.87
N SER A 229 1.43 13.33 8.45
CA SER A 229 0.93 12.19 9.22
C SER A 229 1.31 10.83 8.62
N LYS A 230 1.86 10.81 7.39
CA LYS A 230 2.20 9.62 6.60
C LYS A 230 1.02 8.66 6.34
N PHE A 231 -0.22 9.06 6.64
CA PHE A 231 -1.48 8.31 6.39
C PHE A 231 -1.96 8.42 4.93
N TRP A 232 -2.51 7.35 4.37
CA TRP A 232 -3.07 7.31 3.01
C TRP A 232 -4.57 7.67 3.00
N ARG A 233 -4.95 8.76 2.32
CA ARG A 233 -6.34 9.19 2.08
C ARG A 233 -6.84 8.66 0.74
N ASN A 234 -7.93 7.91 0.77
CA ASN A 234 -8.68 7.50 -0.43
C ASN A 234 -9.27 8.72 -1.16
N SER A 235 -9.16 8.78 -2.49
CA SER A 235 -9.97 9.73 -3.27
C SER A 235 -11.45 9.30 -3.21
N LYS A 236 -12.24 9.99 -2.40
CA LYS A 236 -13.70 9.82 -2.32
C LYS A 236 -14.32 9.97 -3.72
N LYS A 237 -14.80 8.85 -4.30
CA LYS A 237 -15.98 8.71 -5.18
C LYS A 237 -16.01 7.34 -5.89
N LYS A 238 -16.15 6.26 -5.12
CA LYS A 238 -16.41 4.90 -5.66
C LYS A 238 -17.89 4.48 -5.57
N GLU A 239 -18.76 5.34 -5.02
CA GLU A 239 -20.16 5.03 -4.72
C GLU A 239 -21.13 5.14 -5.90
N GLU A 240 -20.77 5.75 -7.04
CA GLU A 240 -21.73 5.99 -8.13
C GLU A 240 -21.68 4.99 -9.30
N LYS A 241 -20.75 4.02 -9.31
CA LYS A 241 -20.62 3.02 -10.40
C LYS A 241 -21.14 1.62 -10.06
N GLU A 242 -21.63 1.41 -8.84
CA GLU A 242 -22.07 0.09 -8.35
C GLU A 242 -23.44 -0.37 -8.89
N ASN A 243 -24.24 0.54 -9.47
CA ASN A 243 -25.60 0.21 -9.91
C ASN A 243 -25.74 -0.50 -11.28
N ARG A 244 -24.66 -1.06 -11.86
CA ARG A 244 -24.72 -1.78 -13.17
C ARG A 244 -24.21 -3.23 -13.21
N LYS A 245 -24.04 -3.93 -12.07
CA LYS A 245 -23.49 -5.32 -12.06
C LYS A 245 -24.30 -6.36 -11.26
N ASN A 246 -25.62 -6.23 -11.18
CA ASN A 246 -26.43 -7.01 -10.23
C ASN A 246 -26.77 -8.47 -10.60
N LEU A 247 -26.08 -9.10 -11.57
CA LEU A 247 -26.24 -10.53 -11.86
C LEU A 247 -24.95 -11.35 -11.69
N ASN A 248 -23.76 -10.78 -11.95
CA ASN A 248 -22.46 -11.47 -11.76
C ASN A 248 -21.81 -11.22 -10.38
N ALA A 249 -22.34 -10.31 -9.55
CA ALA A 249 -21.73 -9.90 -8.28
C ALA A 249 -21.98 -10.88 -7.11
N LYS A 250 -23.07 -11.66 -7.14
CA LYS A 250 -23.37 -12.64 -6.09
C LYS A 250 -22.39 -13.82 -6.12
N ASP A 251 -22.05 -14.28 -7.32
CA ASP A 251 -21.07 -15.35 -7.51
C ASP A 251 -19.66 -14.89 -7.12
N ASP A 252 -19.27 -13.65 -7.49
CA ASP A 252 -17.98 -13.04 -7.11
C ASP A 252 -17.88 -12.82 -5.58
N LYS A 253 -18.93 -12.34 -4.92
CA LYS A 253 -18.92 -12.17 -3.45
C LYS A 253 -18.77 -13.51 -2.72
N THR A 254 -19.48 -14.53 -3.18
CA THR A 254 -19.42 -15.88 -2.59
C THR A 254 -18.03 -16.51 -2.79
N LEU A 255 -17.46 -16.37 -3.99
CA LEU A 255 -16.09 -16.83 -4.29
C LEU A 255 -15.04 -16.12 -3.43
N ARG A 256 -15.17 -14.80 -3.22
CA ARG A 256 -14.27 -14.02 -2.34
C ARG A 256 -14.38 -14.46 -0.89
N ILE A 257 -15.60 -14.69 -0.39
CA ILE A 257 -15.82 -15.21 0.98
C ILE A 257 -15.13 -16.56 1.14
N GLU A 258 -15.28 -17.49 0.19
CA GLU A 258 -14.70 -18.83 0.29
C GLU A 258 -13.16 -18.81 0.16
N ALA A 259 -12.61 -17.94 -0.69
CA ALA A 259 -11.17 -17.70 -0.74
C ALA A 259 -10.63 -17.15 0.59
N LEU A 260 -11.35 -16.22 1.21
CA LEU A 260 -10.96 -15.62 2.49
C LEU A 260 -11.07 -16.62 3.64
N LYS A 261 -12.10 -17.48 3.66
CA LYS A 261 -12.21 -18.59 4.63
C LYS A 261 -11.02 -19.54 4.55
N ARG A 262 -10.58 -19.90 3.34
CA ARG A 262 -9.37 -20.73 3.15
C ARG A 262 -8.14 -20.03 3.69
N ARG A 263 -7.93 -18.76 3.32
CA ARG A 263 -6.77 -17.99 3.79
C ARG A 263 -6.72 -17.86 5.33
N ILE A 264 -7.85 -17.59 5.98
CA ILE A 264 -7.94 -17.54 7.45
C ILE A 264 -7.60 -18.91 8.05
N ARG A 265 -8.09 -20.00 7.45
CA ARG A 265 -7.79 -21.38 7.90
C ARG A 265 -6.29 -21.69 7.80
N ASP A 266 -5.66 -21.30 6.70
CA ASP A 266 -4.26 -21.65 6.39
C ASP A 266 -3.22 -20.84 7.18
N ILE A 267 -3.60 -19.69 7.75
CA ILE A 267 -2.71 -18.93 8.64
C ILE A 267 -2.32 -19.81 9.84
N ASN A 268 -1.03 -19.88 10.14
CA ASN A 268 -0.52 -20.52 11.34
C ASN A 268 -0.24 -19.45 12.41
N ILE A 269 -1.09 -19.38 13.45
CA ILE A 269 -1.03 -18.31 14.46
C ILE A 269 0.32 -18.25 15.21
N LYS A 270 1.01 -19.40 15.33
CA LYS A 270 2.32 -19.50 16.00
C LYS A 270 3.42 -18.72 15.31
N THR A 271 3.34 -18.59 13.99
CA THR A 271 4.34 -17.91 13.15
C THR A 271 3.77 -16.67 12.46
N ALA A 272 2.47 -16.41 12.62
CA ALA A 272 1.81 -15.30 11.96
C ALA A 272 2.37 -13.96 12.46
N THR A 273 2.53 -13.04 11.52
CA THR A 273 2.93 -11.65 11.76
C THR A 273 1.70 -10.76 11.93
N PRO A 274 1.82 -9.59 12.59
CA PRO A 274 0.74 -8.61 12.65
C PRO A 274 0.19 -8.24 11.27
N ARG A 275 1.07 -8.12 10.26
CA ARG A 275 0.69 -7.78 8.88
C ARG A 275 -0.23 -8.81 8.23
N GLU A 276 -0.04 -10.10 8.51
CA GLU A 276 -0.92 -11.14 7.98
C GLU A 276 -2.33 -11.04 8.59
N LEU A 277 -2.43 -10.76 9.89
CA LEU A 277 -3.72 -10.57 10.57
C LEU A 277 -4.41 -9.28 10.12
N ILE A 278 -3.66 -8.18 9.99
CA ILE A 278 -4.17 -6.91 9.43
C ILE A 278 -4.72 -7.15 8.03
N SER A 279 -4.02 -7.90 7.18
CA SER A 279 -4.45 -8.14 5.80
C SER A 279 -5.77 -8.92 5.72
N ILE A 280 -5.98 -9.97 6.54
CA ILE A 280 -7.29 -10.66 6.56
C ILE A 280 -8.38 -9.79 7.19
N GLY A 281 -8.04 -8.97 8.19
CA GLY A 281 -8.96 -8.05 8.81
C GLY A 281 -9.44 -6.96 7.86
N GLU A 282 -8.53 -6.38 7.07
CA GLU A 282 -8.83 -5.40 6.02
C GLU A 282 -9.80 -5.99 4.99
N GLN A 283 -9.57 -7.22 4.52
CA GLN A 283 -10.46 -7.86 3.56
C GLN A 283 -11.86 -8.12 4.13
N VAL A 284 -11.99 -8.53 5.39
CA VAL A 284 -13.30 -8.70 6.03
C VAL A 284 -13.97 -7.34 6.25
N ASN A 285 -13.21 -6.34 6.71
CA ASN A 285 -13.72 -4.99 6.90
C ASN A 285 -14.21 -4.39 5.57
N ASP A 286 -13.46 -4.55 4.49
CA ASP A 286 -13.85 -4.05 3.17
C ASP A 286 -15.12 -4.72 2.64
N LEU A 287 -15.27 -6.03 2.89
CA LEU A 287 -16.37 -6.83 2.41
C LEU A 287 -17.69 -6.56 3.16
N TYR A 288 -17.61 -6.28 4.46
CA TYR A 288 -18.78 -6.13 5.34
C TYR A 288 -18.95 -4.73 5.95
N LYS A 289 -18.00 -3.83 5.72
CA LYS A 289 -17.96 -2.46 6.28
C LYS A 289 -18.07 -2.46 7.80
N ILE A 290 -17.17 -3.19 8.46
CA ILE A 290 -17.17 -3.37 9.92
C ILE A 290 -17.02 -2.03 10.65
N ASP A 291 -16.27 -1.09 10.08
CA ASP A 291 -16.13 0.29 10.55
C ASP A 291 -17.47 1.02 10.70
N SER A 292 -18.47 0.69 9.86
CA SER A 292 -19.83 1.24 9.94
C SER A 292 -20.76 0.49 10.92
N LEU A 293 -20.29 -0.62 11.49
CA LEU A 293 -21.06 -1.54 12.35
C LEU A 293 -20.54 -1.59 13.79
N LEU A 294 -19.63 -0.70 14.17
CA LEU A 294 -19.08 -0.64 15.52
C LEU A 294 -20.22 -0.48 16.55
N GLY A 295 -20.21 -1.32 17.58
CA GLY A 295 -21.24 -1.39 18.61
C GLY A 295 -22.45 -2.26 18.29
N ASP A 296 -22.67 -2.66 17.02
CA ASP A 296 -23.75 -3.56 16.60
C ASP A 296 -23.33 -5.02 16.79
N LYS A 297 -23.35 -5.47 18.05
CA LYS A 297 -22.78 -6.74 18.50
C LYS A 297 -23.40 -7.94 17.79
N GLU A 298 -24.71 -7.88 17.55
CA GLU A 298 -25.46 -8.93 16.88
C GLU A 298 -25.01 -9.08 15.42
N LYS A 299 -24.90 -7.98 14.66
CA LYS A 299 -24.41 -8.02 13.28
C LYS A 299 -22.94 -8.41 13.20
N LEU A 300 -22.10 -7.91 14.11
CA LEU A 300 -20.69 -8.29 14.19
C LEU A 300 -20.55 -9.80 14.39
N THR A 301 -21.30 -10.37 15.32
CA THR A 301 -21.32 -11.83 15.56
C THR A 301 -21.81 -12.59 14.33
N GLU A 302 -22.87 -12.12 13.66
CA GLU A 302 -23.37 -12.72 12.42
C GLU A 302 -22.27 -12.75 11.34
N ILE A 303 -21.56 -11.64 11.15
CA ILE A 303 -20.50 -11.55 10.14
C ILE A 303 -19.34 -12.48 10.47
N PHE A 304 -18.82 -12.43 11.71
CA PHE A 304 -17.70 -13.27 12.12
C PHE A 304 -18.05 -14.76 12.15
N SER A 305 -19.33 -15.11 12.36
CA SER A 305 -19.81 -16.50 12.29
C SER A 305 -19.60 -17.17 10.93
N ASN A 306 -19.43 -16.37 9.85
CA ASN A 306 -19.10 -16.90 8.53
C ASN A 306 -17.69 -17.54 8.49
N PHE A 307 -16.78 -17.08 9.36
CA PHE A 307 -15.36 -17.44 9.31
C PHE A 307 -14.92 -18.32 10.49
N ARG A 308 -15.57 -18.18 11.64
CA ARG A 308 -15.21 -18.90 12.87
C ARG A 308 -16.46 -19.20 13.71
N THR A 309 -16.40 -20.26 14.50
CA THR A 309 -17.47 -20.56 15.47
C THR A 309 -17.49 -19.49 16.56
N MET A 310 -18.58 -18.73 16.62
CA MET A 310 -18.82 -17.67 17.61
C MET A 310 -19.69 -18.19 18.76
N SER A 311 -20.13 -17.29 19.64
CA SER A 311 -21.01 -17.57 20.79
C SER A 311 -20.35 -18.43 21.87
N GLY A 312 -19.21 -17.96 22.37
CA GLY A 312 -18.52 -18.55 23.52
C GLY A 312 -19.42 -18.64 24.76
N LYS A 313 -19.32 -19.77 25.46
CA LYS A 313 -20.07 -20.05 26.69
C LYS A 313 -19.12 -20.64 27.70
N ILE A 314 -19.07 -20.06 28.89
CA ILE A 314 -18.30 -20.60 30.01
C ILE A 314 -19.14 -21.66 30.74
N PRO A 315 -18.69 -22.92 30.80
CA PRO A 315 -19.43 -23.96 31.52
C PRO A 315 -19.52 -23.67 33.02
N LYS A 316 -20.57 -24.20 33.67
CA LYS A 316 -20.91 -23.83 35.06
C LYS A 316 -19.79 -24.20 36.04
N GLU A 317 -19.16 -25.33 35.79
CA GLU A 317 -18.04 -25.92 36.50
C GLU A 317 -16.75 -25.09 36.38
N THR A 318 -16.60 -24.31 35.31
CA THR A 318 -15.41 -23.48 35.06
C THR A 318 -15.41 -22.21 35.91
N TRP A 319 -16.57 -21.83 36.45
CA TRP A 319 -16.67 -20.73 37.41
C TRP A 319 -16.11 -21.11 38.79
N TYR A 320 -15.30 -20.22 39.36
CA TYR A 320 -14.89 -20.32 40.75
C TYR A 320 -16.04 -19.95 41.68
N ASN A 321 -16.11 -20.65 42.82
CA ASN A 321 -17.17 -20.47 43.80
C ASN A 321 -17.24 -19.03 44.34
N ARG A 322 -18.47 -18.56 44.63
CA ARG A 322 -18.77 -17.20 45.13
C ARG A 322 -18.55 -16.07 44.12
N SER A 323 -18.47 -16.39 42.84
CA SER A 323 -18.52 -15.38 41.78
C SER A 323 -19.77 -14.50 41.90
N ASN A 324 -19.60 -13.19 41.73
CA ASN A 324 -20.69 -12.23 41.78
C ASN A 324 -21.64 -12.42 40.59
N LYS A 325 -22.95 -12.53 40.86
CA LYS A 325 -23.97 -12.82 39.85
C LYS A 325 -24.04 -11.79 38.73
N THR A 326 -23.91 -10.50 39.04
CA THR A 326 -24.02 -9.41 38.05
C THR A 326 -22.81 -9.39 37.13
N VAL A 327 -21.60 -9.42 37.72
CA VAL A 327 -20.35 -9.42 36.93
C VAL A 327 -20.24 -10.70 36.10
N LYS A 328 -20.62 -11.85 36.66
CA LYS A 328 -20.70 -13.11 35.92
C LYS A 328 -21.61 -12.99 34.69
N ALA A 329 -22.82 -12.44 34.85
CA ALA A 329 -23.74 -12.26 33.73
C ALA A 329 -23.20 -11.30 32.65
N GLN A 330 -22.46 -10.26 33.04
CA GLN A 330 -21.79 -9.36 32.08
C GLN A 330 -20.70 -10.08 31.28
N LEU A 331 -19.89 -10.90 31.95
CA LEU A 331 -18.86 -11.69 31.29
C LEU A 331 -19.48 -12.74 30.36
N GLU A 332 -20.47 -13.49 30.83
CA GLU A 332 -21.20 -14.47 30.00
C GLU A 332 -21.81 -13.80 28.76
N LYS A 333 -22.39 -12.60 28.93
CA LYS A 333 -22.89 -11.81 27.80
C LYS A 333 -21.77 -11.41 26.84
N ALA A 334 -20.64 -10.90 27.33
CA ALA A 334 -19.51 -10.52 26.48
C ALA A 334 -18.94 -11.73 25.71
N PHE A 335 -18.72 -12.87 26.37
CA PHE A 335 -18.28 -14.12 25.73
C PHE A 335 -19.24 -14.60 24.63
N SER A 336 -20.54 -14.34 24.77
CA SER A 336 -21.53 -14.72 23.74
C SER A 336 -21.35 -13.98 22.40
N TYR A 337 -20.58 -12.89 22.36
CA TYR A 337 -20.25 -12.18 21.14
C TYR A 337 -18.84 -12.49 20.60
N TYR A 338 -18.08 -13.33 21.30
CA TYR A 338 -16.71 -13.70 20.95
C TYR A 338 -16.59 -15.12 20.38
N PRO A 339 -15.44 -15.46 19.77
CA PRO A 339 -15.13 -16.81 19.34
C PRO A 339 -15.35 -17.84 20.46
N LYS A 340 -15.88 -19.01 20.10
CA LYS A 340 -16.17 -20.07 21.07
C LYS A 340 -14.90 -20.57 21.77
N ASP A 341 -13.85 -20.77 21.00
CA ASP A 341 -12.56 -21.26 21.48
C ASP A 341 -11.88 -20.31 22.47
N TRP A 342 -12.16 -19.01 22.45
CA TRP A 342 -11.70 -18.10 23.50
C TRP A 342 -12.30 -18.40 24.88
N ALA A 343 -13.56 -18.86 24.93
CA ALA A 343 -14.14 -19.38 26.17
C ALA A 343 -13.54 -20.74 26.54
N ASP A 344 -13.25 -21.58 25.55
CA ASP A 344 -12.64 -22.90 25.75
C ASP A 344 -11.19 -22.81 26.27
N LEU A 345 -10.48 -21.69 26.07
CA LEU A 345 -9.11 -21.47 26.59
C LEU A 345 -9.02 -21.74 28.10
N LEU A 346 -10.06 -21.42 28.87
CA LEU A 346 -10.11 -21.69 30.30
C LEU A 346 -9.99 -23.19 30.59
N GLU A 347 -10.77 -24.01 29.90
CA GLU A 347 -10.78 -25.46 30.08
C GLU A 347 -9.53 -26.11 29.53
N GLN A 348 -9.07 -25.67 28.35
CA GLN A 348 -7.84 -26.12 27.72
C GLN A 348 -6.61 -25.89 28.61
N ASN A 349 -6.62 -24.82 29.42
CA ASN A 349 -5.55 -24.48 30.36
C ASN A 349 -5.85 -24.94 31.81
N ASN A 350 -6.95 -25.68 32.03
CA ASN A 350 -7.40 -26.13 33.35
C ASN A 350 -7.49 -25.00 34.39
N LYS A 351 -8.07 -23.85 33.99
CA LYS A 351 -8.22 -22.65 34.82
C LYS A 351 -9.68 -22.41 35.17
N LYS A 352 -9.93 -22.09 36.44
CA LYS A 352 -11.22 -21.51 36.87
C LYS A 352 -11.27 -20.02 36.57
N LEU A 353 -12.48 -19.46 36.41
CA LEU A 353 -12.69 -18.02 36.32
C LEU A 353 -13.51 -17.51 37.51
N PHE A 354 -13.01 -16.48 38.19
CA PHE A 354 -13.74 -15.78 39.24
C PHE A 354 -14.24 -14.41 38.75
N ALA A 355 -15.54 -14.16 38.89
CA ALA A 355 -16.13 -12.84 38.66
C ALA A 355 -16.27 -12.08 39.99
N GLY A 356 -15.45 -11.07 40.22
CA GLY A 356 -15.46 -10.25 41.43
C GLY A 356 -16.12 -8.88 41.23
N LYS A 357 -16.70 -8.32 42.30
CA LYS A 357 -17.23 -6.94 42.28
C LYS A 357 -16.28 -5.98 42.99
N THR A 358 -15.95 -4.85 42.36
CA THR A 358 -15.14 -3.76 42.95
C THR A 358 -15.34 -2.46 42.16
N ASN A 359 -14.89 -1.32 42.66
CA ASN A 359 -15.11 -0.02 42.02
C ASN A 359 -14.29 0.19 40.73
N ARG A 360 -13.15 -0.51 40.56
CA ARG A 360 -12.27 -0.41 39.39
C ARG A 360 -12.10 -1.78 38.73
N GLY A 361 -12.43 -1.88 37.44
CA GLY A 361 -12.21 -3.09 36.67
C GLY A 361 -10.74 -3.50 36.62
N PHE A 362 -10.47 -4.80 36.71
CA PHE A 362 -9.14 -5.36 36.42
C PHE A 362 -9.18 -6.87 36.17
N PHE A 363 -8.26 -7.35 35.35
CA PHE A 363 -7.91 -8.74 35.16
C PHE A 363 -6.69 -9.13 36.00
N SER A 364 -6.65 -10.39 36.44
CA SER A 364 -5.49 -11.00 37.07
C SER A 364 -5.32 -12.44 36.62
N GLY A 365 -4.07 -12.79 36.27
CA GLY A 365 -3.61 -14.15 35.93
C GLY A 365 -3.67 -15.18 37.07
N GLU A 366 -4.24 -14.78 38.20
CA GLU A 366 -4.40 -15.57 39.43
C GLU A 366 -5.76 -15.25 40.06
N LEU A 367 -6.28 -16.16 40.88
CA LEU A 367 -7.50 -15.97 41.68
C LEU A 367 -7.25 -14.96 42.81
N ARG A 368 -7.19 -13.66 42.50
CA ARG A 368 -6.90 -12.61 43.47
C ARG A 368 -8.16 -12.02 44.08
N ASN A 369 -8.01 -11.40 45.26
CA ASN A 369 -9.07 -10.64 45.91
C ASN A 369 -9.25 -9.24 45.27
N ALA A 370 -10.22 -8.46 45.76
CA ALA A 370 -10.56 -7.15 45.19
C ALA A 370 -9.45 -6.09 45.26
N SER A 371 -8.40 -6.32 46.07
CA SER A 371 -7.21 -5.45 46.11
C SER A 371 -6.18 -5.78 45.03
N GLY A 372 -6.31 -6.93 44.36
CA GLY A 372 -5.33 -7.44 43.40
C GLY A 372 -4.01 -7.91 44.03
N ARG A 373 -3.88 -7.97 45.36
CA ARG A 373 -2.62 -8.31 46.04
C ARG A 373 -2.56 -9.74 46.57
N GLN A 374 -3.64 -10.23 47.18
CA GLN A 374 -3.68 -11.55 47.82
C GLN A 374 -4.56 -12.51 47.03
N LEU A 375 -4.29 -13.81 47.14
CA LEU A 375 -5.17 -14.85 46.63
C LEU A 375 -6.51 -14.86 47.38
N LEU A 376 -7.57 -15.32 46.69
CA LEU A 376 -8.86 -15.58 47.30
C LEU A 376 -8.72 -16.65 48.38
N ARG A 377 -9.49 -16.50 49.46
CA ARG A 377 -9.50 -17.49 50.54
C ARG A 377 -9.93 -18.85 50.01
N GLY A 378 -9.02 -19.82 50.09
CA GLY A 378 -9.21 -21.19 49.61
C GLY A 378 -8.70 -21.46 48.19
N ALA A 379 -8.17 -20.43 47.50
CA ALA A 379 -7.55 -20.60 46.19
C ALA A 379 -6.10 -21.07 46.31
N ARG A 380 -5.66 -21.91 45.36
CA ARG A 380 -4.27 -22.32 45.19
C ARG A 380 -3.61 -21.50 44.07
N PRO A 381 -2.29 -21.23 44.15
CA PRO A 381 -1.57 -20.61 43.04
C PRO A 381 -1.78 -21.38 41.73
N GLY A 382 -2.09 -20.66 40.66
CA GLY A 382 -2.33 -21.22 39.33
C GLY A 382 -3.66 -21.95 39.15
N GLU A 383 -4.56 -21.97 40.14
CA GLU A 383 -5.87 -22.66 40.04
C GLU A 383 -6.84 -21.97 39.07
N GLY A 384 -6.70 -20.66 38.87
CA GLY A 384 -7.60 -19.90 38.01
C GLY A 384 -7.22 -18.43 37.89
N LEU A 385 -8.13 -17.69 37.28
CA LEU A 385 -8.00 -16.27 36.92
C LEU A 385 -9.15 -15.49 37.57
N SER A 386 -8.95 -14.20 37.81
CA SER A 386 -10.01 -13.33 38.32
C SER A 386 -10.21 -12.11 37.44
N ILE A 387 -11.47 -11.82 37.11
CA ILE A 387 -11.90 -10.56 36.51
C ILE A 387 -12.79 -9.83 37.52
N TYR A 388 -12.47 -8.57 37.77
CA TYR A 388 -13.25 -7.68 38.60
C TYR A 388 -13.93 -6.59 37.78
N ALA A 389 -15.15 -6.22 38.16
CA ALA A 389 -15.87 -5.09 37.58
C ALA A 389 -16.81 -4.44 38.61
N ASP A 390 -17.30 -3.23 38.32
CA ASP A 390 -18.30 -2.53 39.14
C ASP A 390 -19.71 -3.12 39.02
N GLY A 391 -19.95 -3.93 38.00
CA GLY A 391 -21.26 -4.50 37.68
C GLY A 391 -22.20 -3.54 36.94
N THR A 392 -21.73 -2.35 36.55
CA THR A 392 -22.51 -1.30 35.89
C THR A 392 -21.92 -0.86 34.56
N ARG A 393 -20.60 -0.67 34.48
CA ARG A 393 -19.90 -0.26 33.25
C ARG A 393 -19.86 -1.43 32.27
N LYS A 394 -20.48 -1.24 31.11
CA LYS A 394 -20.58 -2.28 30.07
C LYS A 394 -19.24 -2.60 29.41
N THR A 395 -18.37 -1.61 29.26
CA THR A 395 -17.11 -1.75 28.52
C THR A 395 -16.09 -2.66 29.23
N THR A 396 -16.10 -2.67 30.57
CA THR A 396 -15.14 -3.43 31.40
C THR A 396 -15.08 -4.91 31.01
N ALA A 397 -16.22 -5.56 30.77
CA ALA A 397 -16.22 -6.97 30.41
C ALA A 397 -15.46 -7.25 29.10
N TYR A 398 -15.63 -6.40 28.09
CA TYR A 398 -14.97 -6.54 26.78
C TYR A 398 -13.46 -6.29 26.90
N HIS A 399 -13.06 -5.30 27.70
CA HIS A 399 -11.67 -4.97 27.98
C HIS A 399 -10.93 -6.12 28.69
N GLU A 400 -11.46 -6.57 29.84
CA GLU A 400 -10.79 -7.54 30.70
C GLU A 400 -10.75 -8.94 30.08
N ILE A 401 -11.71 -9.29 29.21
CA ILE A 401 -11.64 -10.53 28.43
C ILE A 401 -10.47 -10.47 27.43
N GLY A 402 -10.16 -9.31 26.85
CA GLY A 402 -8.97 -9.16 26.00
C GLY A 402 -7.69 -9.56 26.73
N HIS A 403 -7.49 -9.08 27.96
CA HIS A 403 -6.35 -9.49 28.78
C HIS A 403 -6.37 -10.98 29.15
N LEU A 404 -7.55 -11.54 29.45
CA LEU A 404 -7.68 -12.98 29.72
C LEU A 404 -7.23 -13.81 28.52
N VAL A 405 -7.67 -13.42 27.32
CA VAL A 405 -7.35 -14.13 26.08
C VAL A 405 -5.85 -14.05 25.78
N GLU A 406 -5.24 -12.87 25.86
CA GLU A 406 -3.78 -12.73 25.68
C GLU A 406 -2.96 -13.47 26.74
N HIS A 407 -3.48 -13.55 27.97
CA HIS A 407 -2.81 -14.29 29.04
C HIS A 407 -2.80 -15.80 28.79
N LEU A 408 -3.88 -16.35 28.21
CA LEU A 408 -4.01 -17.77 27.91
C LEU A 408 -3.57 -18.14 26.49
N ASN A 409 -3.40 -17.16 25.61
CA ASN A 409 -2.88 -17.32 24.26
C ASN A 409 -1.60 -16.48 24.06
N PRO A 410 -0.40 -17.08 24.27
CA PRO A 410 0.85 -16.37 24.12
C PRO A 410 1.13 -15.93 22.67
N ASP A 411 0.53 -16.58 21.66
CA ASP A 411 0.70 -16.19 20.26
C ASP A 411 0.01 -14.85 19.97
N LEU A 412 -1.18 -14.62 20.54
CA LEU A 412 -1.85 -13.32 20.45
C LEU A 412 -1.09 -12.22 21.17
N LEU A 413 -0.61 -12.50 22.39
CA LEU A 413 0.21 -11.54 23.14
C LEU A 413 1.48 -11.16 22.37
N ARG A 414 2.14 -12.15 21.73
CA ARG A 414 3.30 -11.93 20.86
C ARG A 414 2.93 -10.98 19.72
N ILE A 415 1.84 -11.25 18.99
CA ILE A 415 1.39 -10.42 17.87
C ILE A 415 1.08 -8.99 18.33
N SER A 416 0.42 -8.81 19.47
CA SER A 416 0.15 -7.47 20.03
C SER A 416 1.43 -6.69 20.34
N LYS A 417 2.42 -7.36 20.92
CA LYS A 417 3.72 -6.74 21.21
C LYS A 417 4.51 -6.43 19.95
N GLU A 418 4.52 -7.33 18.98
CA GLU A 418 5.11 -7.09 17.65
C GLU A 418 4.42 -5.92 16.95
N PHE A 419 3.09 -5.80 17.08
CA PHE A 419 2.32 -4.69 16.53
C PHE A 419 2.76 -3.34 17.10
N VAL A 420 2.82 -3.22 18.42
CA VAL A 420 3.30 -2.00 19.07
C VAL A 420 4.75 -1.72 18.68
N ALA A 421 5.61 -2.75 18.66
CA ALA A 421 7.02 -2.60 18.34
C ALA A 421 7.26 -2.05 16.92
N TYR A 422 6.55 -2.55 15.90
CA TYR A 422 6.72 -2.04 14.53
C TYR A 422 6.07 -0.67 14.33
N ARG A 423 4.93 -0.39 14.97
CA ARG A 423 4.23 0.90 14.87
C ARG A 423 5.05 2.05 15.47
N THR A 424 5.81 1.73 16.52
CA THR A 424 6.52 2.72 17.34
C THR A 424 8.04 2.67 17.13
N GLU A 425 8.48 2.12 16.00
CA GLU A 425 9.90 2.00 15.68
C GLU A 425 10.56 3.39 15.61
N GLY A 426 11.60 3.59 16.42
CA GLY A 426 12.30 4.88 16.52
C GLY A 426 11.60 5.94 17.39
N GLU A 427 10.45 5.64 18.00
CA GLU A 427 9.73 6.59 18.85
C GLU A 427 10.31 6.66 20.28
N ALA A 428 10.39 7.88 20.83
CA ALA A 428 10.77 8.10 22.23
C ALA A 428 9.60 7.80 23.19
N LYS A 429 9.93 7.32 24.38
CA LYS A 429 8.95 7.10 25.45
C LYS A 429 8.41 8.44 25.97
N THR A 430 7.08 8.56 26.07
CA THR A 430 6.37 9.71 26.62
C THR A 430 5.72 9.33 27.95
N SER A 431 5.70 10.24 28.92
CA SER A 431 5.07 9.98 30.22
C SER A 431 3.54 10.06 30.11
N LEU A 432 2.82 9.07 30.67
CA LEU A 432 1.36 9.11 30.68
C LEU A 432 0.79 10.24 31.56
N THR A 433 1.55 10.72 32.55
CA THR A 433 1.12 11.88 33.37
C THR A 433 1.16 13.18 32.60
N GLU A 434 1.99 13.28 31.54
CA GLU A 434 2.06 14.45 30.67
C GLU A 434 0.89 14.48 29.68
N ILE A 435 0.47 13.31 29.20
CA ILE A 435 -0.65 13.17 28.25
C ILE A 435 -2.00 13.25 28.98
N PHE A 436 -2.10 12.65 30.17
CA PHE A 436 -3.32 12.55 30.97
C PHE A 436 -3.10 13.10 32.39
N PRO A 437 -3.04 14.44 32.55
CA PRO A 437 -2.86 15.03 33.86
C PRO A 437 -4.04 14.68 34.79
N ASN A 438 -3.74 14.35 36.06
CA ASN A 438 -4.71 13.99 37.10
C ASN A 438 -5.46 12.64 36.93
N PHE A 439 -5.06 11.77 35.99
CA PHE A 439 -5.66 10.44 35.81
C PHE A 439 -5.10 9.35 36.75
N GLY A 440 -4.22 9.73 37.70
CA GLY A 440 -3.67 8.81 38.70
C GLY A 440 -2.57 7.88 38.19
N TYR A 441 -2.00 8.16 37.01
CA TYR A 441 -0.80 7.48 36.51
C TYR A 441 0.42 7.81 37.37
N ARG A 442 1.35 6.86 37.48
CA ARG A 442 2.63 7.08 38.17
C ARG A 442 3.60 7.77 37.22
N TYR A 443 4.53 8.58 37.75
CA TYR A 443 5.59 9.21 36.95
C TYR A 443 6.52 8.23 36.22
N SER A 444 6.49 6.94 36.62
CA SER A 444 7.24 5.86 35.98
C SER A 444 6.46 5.13 34.87
N GLU A 445 5.21 5.52 34.60
CA GLU A 445 4.39 4.90 33.57
C GLU A 445 4.56 5.64 32.25
N TYR A 446 5.30 5.00 31.35
CA TYR A 446 5.60 5.51 30.03
C TYR A 446 4.83 4.75 28.96
N THR A 447 4.58 5.44 27.85
CA THR A 447 4.01 4.87 26.65
C THR A 447 4.81 5.31 25.43
N LYS A 448 4.76 4.54 24.35
CA LYS A 448 5.07 5.05 23.02
C LYS A 448 3.76 5.53 22.42
N ARG A 449 3.64 6.85 22.24
CA ARG A 449 2.36 7.53 22.04
C ARG A 449 1.73 7.08 20.73
N ASP A 450 2.51 7.11 19.65
CA ASP A 450 2.08 6.90 18.26
C ASP A 450 0.75 7.64 17.95
N ASN A 451 0.15 7.39 16.80
CA ASN A 451 -1.18 7.87 16.46
C ASN A 451 -2.29 6.86 16.82
N PHE A 452 -2.05 5.97 17.79
CA PHE A 452 -3.10 5.08 18.33
C PHE A 452 -4.35 5.87 18.74
N ILE A 453 -5.49 5.17 18.83
CA ILE A 453 -6.74 5.78 19.30
C ILE A 453 -6.69 6.19 20.78
N SER A 454 -5.77 5.60 21.53
CA SER A 454 -5.34 6.11 22.83
C SER A 454 -3.87 5.79 23.01
N PRO A 455 -3.05 6.75 23.48
CA PRO A 455 -1.67 6.51 23.89
C PRO A 455 -1.53 5.39 24.94
N TYR A 456 -2.62 5.00 25.63
CA TYR A 456 -2.59 3.85 26.54
C TYR A 456 -2.22 2.53 25.83
N ILE A 457 -2.51 2.39 24.52
CA ILE A 457 -2.21 1.18 23.73
C ILE A 457 -0.71 0.90 23.63
N GLY A 458 0.11 1.95 23.51
CA GLY A 458 1.57 1.82 23.42
C GLY A 458 2.28 1.63 24.76
N LYS A 459 1.53 1.44 25.85
CA LYS A 459 2.11 1.20 27.17
C LYS A 459 2.78 -0.17 27.22
N GLU A 460 4.07 -0.18 27.53
CA GLU A 460 4.86 -1.41 27.54
C GLU A 460 4.67 -2.17 28.86
N TYR A 461 4.25 -3.43 28.76
CA TYR A 461 4.21 -4.35 29.89
C TYR A 461 5.02 -5.60 29.61
N GLN A 462 5.64 -6.16 30.66
CA GLN A 462 6.44 -7.38 30.53
C GLN A 462 5.59 -8.59 30.12
N TYR A 463 4.36 -8.71 30.63
CA TYR A 463 3.52 -9.91 30.47
C TYR A 463 2.09 -9.61 30.01
N ALA A 464 1.84 -8.42 29.45
CA ALA A 464 0.54 -7.98 28.98
C ALA A 464 0.67 -7.02 27.80
N SER A 465 -0.46 -6.67 27.19
CA SER A 465 -0.60 -5.55 26.25
C SER A 465 -1.97 -4.89 26.45
N GLU A 466 -2.14 -3.69 25.90
CA GLU A 466 -3.43 -2.99 25.83
C GLU A 466 -4.06 -3.07 24.43
N VAL A 467 -3.45 -3.83 23.51
CA VAL A 467 -3.83 -3.90 22.10
C VAL A 467 -5.15 -4.66 21.97
N LEU A 468 -5.23 -5.90 22.44
CA LEU A 468 -6.47 -6.65 22.29
C LEU A 468 -7.60 -6.08 23.16
N SER A 469 -7.30 -5.70 24.41
CA SER A 469 -8.31 -5.18 25.36
C SER A 469 -8.97 -3.89 24.86
N MET A 470 -8.19 -2.87 24.51
CA MET A 470 -8.71 -1.60 24.00
C MET A 470 -9.39 -1.76 22.64
N GLY A 471 -8.88 -2.67 21.80
CA GLY A 471 -9.46 -2.98 20.50
C GLY A 471 -10.86 -3.57 20.62
N LEU A 472 -11.01 -4.58 21.45
CA LEU A 472 -12.30 -5.25 21.69
C LEU A 472 -13.31 -4.30 22.36
N GLU A 473 -12.88 -3.52 23.36
CA GLU A 473 -13.71 -2.48 23.96
C GLU A 473 -14.23 -1.51 22.89
N SER A 474 -13.35 -1.05 22.00
CA SER A 474 -13.69 -0.05 20.98
C SER A 474 -14.54 -0.59 19.83
N ILE A 475 -14.49 -1.89 19.54
CA ILE A 475 -15.37 -2.53 18.54
C ILE A 475 -16.77 -2.76 19.09
N TYR A 476 -16.89 -3.29 20.30
CA TYR A 476 -18.18 -3.76 20.82
C TYR A 476 -18.91 -2.72 21.69
N GLU A 477 -18.20 -1.79 22.31
CA GLU A 477 -18.75 -0.69 23.10
C GLU A 477 -18.02 0.63 22.75
N PRO A 478 -18.10 1.11 21.48
CA PRO A 478 -17.30 2.23 20.97
C PRO A 478 -17.50 3.55 21.73
N GLY A 479 -18.67 3.77 22.35
CA GLY A 479 -18.99 5.02 23.05
C GLY A 479 -18.73 6.25 22.18
N ASN A 480 -18.07 7.25 22.75
CA ASN A 480 -17.59 8.44 22.03
C ASN A 480 -16.15 8.28 21.50
N GLY A 481 -15.59 7.07 21.54
CA GLY A 481 -14.18 6.78 21.29
C GLY A 481 -13.33 6.72 22.55
N GLN A 482 -12.03 6.53 22.36
CA GLN A 482 -11.02 6.43 23.40
C GLN A 482 -10.33 7.77 23.63
N LEU A 483 -9.99 8.07 24.88
CA LEU A 483 -9.31 9.30 25.24
C LEU A 483 -7.89 9.30 24.64
N PHE A 484 -7.63 10.26 23.76
CA PHE A 484 -6.35 10.41 23.06
C PHE A 484 -5.46 11.46 23.73
N GLU A 485 -6.02 12.62 24.10
CA GLU A 485 -5.27 13.73 24.68
C GLU A 485 -6.20 14.67 25.45
N ILE A 486 -5.63 15.39 26.42
CA ILE A 486 -6.27 16.52 27.09
C ILE A 486 -5.42 17.76 26.80
N SER A 487 -6.00 18.81 26.23
CA SER A 487 -5.26 20.06 25.99
C SER A 487 -4.93 20.77 27.30
N LYS A 488 -4.04 21.77 27.20
CA LYS A 488 -3.73 22.68 28.31
C LYS A 488 -4.95 23.45 28.84
N ASP A 489 -5.98 23.60 28.02
CA ASP A 489 -7.24 24.28 28.34
C ASP A 489 -8.34 23.30 28.81
N ASP A 490 -7.97 22.08 29.20
CA ASP A 490 -8.87 21.02 29.68
C ASP A 490 -9.93 20.59 28.63
N VAL A 491 -9.57 20.63 27.34
CA VAL A 491 -10.40 20.08 26.26
C VAL A 491 -10.00 18.64 25.98
N TRP A 492 -10.98 17.73 25.98
CA TRP A 492 -10.77 16.29 25.91
C TRP A 492 -10.97 15.80 24.48
N PHE A 493 -9.93 15.19 23.91
CA PHE A 493 -9.95 14.67 22.54
C PHE A 493 -10.11 13.15 22.55
N TYR A 494 -11.09 12.68 21.78
CA TYR A 494 -11.40 11.27 21.64
C TYR A 494 -11.18 10.81 20.20
N LYS A 495 -10.78 9.54 20.04
CA LYS A 495 -10.66 8.88 18.73
C LYS A 495 -11.45 7.58 18.70
N SER A 496 -12.17 7.35 17.62
CA SER A 496 -12.79 6.07 17.32
C SER A 496 -11.75 5.07 16.82
N ILE A 497 -11.97 3.77 17.02
CA ILE A 497 -11.15 2.73 16.37
C ILE A 497 -11.19 2.84 14.84
N ALA A 498 -12.24 3.43 14.26
CA ALA A 498 -12.30 3.74 12.83
C ALA A 498 -11.28 4.80 12.38
N ASP A 499 -10.76 5.63 13.29
CA ASP A 499 -9.70 6.61 13.00
C ASP A 499 -8.30 5.97 12.92
N ASP A 500 -8.17 4.70 13.31
CA ASP A 500 -6.97 3.87 13.14
C ASP A 500 -7.32 2.54 12.43
N PRO A 501 -7.54 2.57 11.09
CA PRO A 501 -7.99 1.40 10.34
C PRO A 501 -7.03 0.21 10.41
N GLU A 502 -5.73 0.45 10.54
CA GLU A 502 -4.73 -0.61 10.69
C GLU A 502 -4.94 -1.36 12.01
N TYR A 503 -5.13 -0.62 13.11
CA TYR A 503 -5.46 -1.19 14.40
C TYR A 503 -6.82 -1.91 14.38
N LEU A 504 -7.86 -1.29 13.80
CA LEU A 504 -9.17 -1.95 13.62
C LEU A 504 -9.02 -3.29 12.90
N ASN A 505 -8.29 -3.30 11.79
CA ASN A 505 -8.08 -4.49 10.97
C ASN A 505 -7.23 -5.54 11.71
N LEU A 506 -6.25 -5.15 12.52
CA LEU A 506 -5.54 -6.10 13.39
C LEU A 506 -6.51 -6.81 14.34
N ILE A 507 -7.37 -6.08 15.03
CA ILE A 507 -8.30 -6.65 16.01
C ILE A 507 -9.33 -7.56 15.32
N ILE A 508 -9.80 -7.18 14.13
CA ILE A 508 -10.63 -8.07 13.30
C ILE A 508 -9.85 -9.34 12.95
N GLY A 509 -8.60 -9.24 12.51
CA GLY A 509 -7.75 -10.40 12.23
C GLY A 509 -7.56 -11.32 13.45
N MET A 510 -7.37 -10.74 14.63
CA MET A 510 -7.27 -11.47 15.90
C MET A 510 -8.60 -12.16 16.27
N LEU A 511 -9.76 -11.53 16.05
CA LEU A 511 -11.05 -12.19 16.25
C LEU A 511 -11.25 -13.38 15.30
N LEU A 512 -10.80 -13.25 14.05
CA LEU A 512 -10.95 -14.29 13.03
C LEU A 512 -10.04 -15.49 13.23
N LYS A 513 -8.85 -15.31 13.82
CA LYS A 513 -7.82 -16.37 13.87
C LYS A 513 -7.08 -16.55 15.19
N GLY A 514 -7.10 -15.55 16.05
CA GLY A 514 -6.36 -15.49 17.31
C GLY A 514 -6.92 -16.35 18.42
#